data_AF-A0A963MC62-F1
#
_entry.id   AF-A0A963MC62-F1
#
_cell.length_a   1.000
_cell.length_b   1.000
_cell.length_c   1.000
_cell.angle_alpha   90.00
_cell.angle_beta   90.00
_cell.angle_gamma   90.00
#
_symmetry.space_group_name_H-M   'P 1'
#
loop_
_entity.id
_entity.type
_entity.pdbx_description
1 polymer ?
#
loop_
_entity_poly.entity_id
_entity_poly.type
_entity_poly.pdbx_seq_one_letter_code
_entity_poly.pdbx_strand_id
1 'polypeptide(L)'
;DPQGYNFPQTRTFEAVTQIPKLMQGSRVNLGTLIALAGSALLWVYLFRTRSGFAQQVGGLAPAAARYAGFSSRAALWTALLISGGTAGLAGALEVAGPLGQLTPYVPAGYGFAAIIVAYVGRLHPLGMVLSAILMSMFYIGGELAQSRLGLPKSITGAFQGLLLFALLACDTLVNYRIRFGKAR
;
A
#
# COMPACT_ATOMS: atom_id res chain seq x y z
N ASP A 1 21.27 -13.73 16.87
CA ASP A 1 22.53 -13.00 17.08
C ASP A 1 23.13 -13.42 18.41
N PRO A 2 24.44 -13.76 18.55
CA PRO A 2 25.06 -14.03 19.85
C PRO A 2 25.02 -12.85 20.86
N GLN A 3 24.69 -11.63 20.42
CA GLN A 3 24.42 -10.47 21.30
C GLN A 3 22.91 -10.18 21.50
N GLY A 4 22.03 -11.11 21.11
CA GLY A 4 20.58 -10.89 21.06
C GLY A 4 19.83 -10.97 22.40
N TYR A 5 20.50 -11.16 23.55
CA TYR A 5 19.88 -11.22 24.90
C TYR A 5 18.48 -11.86 24.93
N ASN A 6 18.32 -13.11 24.46
CA ASN A 6 17.04 -13.85 24.38
C ASN A 6 15.94 -13.28 23.46
N PHE A 7 16.20 -12.21 22.71
CA PHE A 7 15.34 -11.77 21.62
C PHE A 7 15.79 -12.40 20.30
N PRO A 8 14.88 -13.07 19.56
CA PRO A 8 15.19 -13.54 18.22
C PRO A 8 15.35 -12.31 17.32
N GLN A 9 16.60 -11.90 17.06
CA GLN A 9 16.95 -10.83 16.11
C GLN A 9 18.13 -11.31 15.25
N THR A 10 18.13 -10.89 13.99
CA THR A 10 19.29 -11.05 13.09
C THR A 10 20.35 -10.00 13.41
N ARG A 11 21.58 -10.22 12.92
CA ARG A 11 22.63 -9.19 13.00
C ARG A 11 22.16 -7.91 12.30
N THR A 12 22.46 -6.77 12.89
CA THR A 12 22.21 -5.46 12.29
C THR A 12 22.89 -5.40 10.92
N PHE A 13 22.15 -4.96 9.89
CA PHE A 13 22.67 -4.86 8.53
C PHE A 13 23.85 -3.89 8.50
N GLU A 14 24.91 -4.29 7.79
CA GLU A 14 26.13 -3.51 7.59
C GLU A 14 25.81 -2.10 7.04
N ALA A 15 26.56 -1.09 7.48
CA ALA A 15 26.29 0.33 7.18
C ALA A 15 26.25 0.68 5.68
N VAL A 16 26.78 -0.18 4.81
CA VAL A 16 26.74 -0.06 3.34
C VAL A 16 25.40 -0.53 2.74
N THR A 17 24.71 -1.44 3.42
CA THR A 17 23.40 -1.98 3.01
C THR A 17 22.25 -1.17 3.59
N GLN A 18 22.53 -0.31 4.58
CA GLN A 18 21.56 0.62 5.14
C GLN A 18 21.30 1.74 4.14
N ILE A 19 20.03 1.94 3.80
CA ILE A 19 19.63 2.99 2.88
C ILE A 19 19.99 4.34 3.50
N PRO A 20 20.81 5.18 2.83
CA PRO A 20 21.24 6.44 3.42
C PRO A 20 20.02 7.32 3.73
N LYS A 21 19.99 7.80 4.97
CA LYS A 21 18.98 8.75 5.46
C LYS A 21 19.20 10.08 4.73
N LEU A 22 18.16 10.62 4.12
CA LEU A 22 18.26 11.85 3.33
C LEU A 22 18.38 13.10 4.22
N MET A 23 17.93 13.02 5.48
CA MET A 23 18.07 14.09 6.48
C MET A 23 18.43 13.49 7.85
N GLN A 24 19.48 14.03 8.50
CA GLN A 24 19.82 13.68 9.88
C GLN A 24 18.67 14.10 10.81
N GLY A 25 18.01 13.12 11.44
CA GLY A 25 16.90 13.34 12.37
C GLY A 25 15.50 12.99 11.84
N SER A 26 15.35 12.68 10.54
CA SER A 26 14.06 12.26 9.96
C SER A 26 14.07 10.78 9.56
N ARG A 27 12.92 10.11 9.61
CA ARG A 27 12.72 8.73 9.10
C ARG A 27 12.72 8.65 7.56
N VAL A 28 12.99 9.77 6.88
CA VAL A 28 13.03 9.86 5.42
C VAL A 28 14.33 9.27 4.89
N ASN A 29 14.20 8.14 4.21
CA ASN A 29 15.29 7.40 3.60
C ASN A 29 15.20 7.52 2.09
N LEU A 30 16.27 7.12 1.38
CA LEU A 30 16.27 6.99 -0.08
C LEU A 30 15.11 6.09 -0.61
N GLY A 31 14.56 5.21 0.23
CA GLY A 31 13.34 4.44 -0.06
C GLY A 31 12.12 5.31 -0.41
N THR A 32 11.99 6.52 0.15
CA THR A 32 10.90 7.45 -0.20
C THR A 32 11.07 7.99 -1.62
N LEU A 33 12.30 8.28 -2.06
CA LEU A 33 12.60 8.67 -3.44
C LEU A 33 12.32 7.52 -4.41
N ILE A 34 12.70 6.30 -4.05
CA ILE A 34 12.43 5.10 -4.86
C ILE A 34 10.92 4.85 -4.96
N ALA A 35 10.16 5.03 -3.87
CA ALA A 35 8.71 4.90 -3.88
C ALA A 35 8.02 5.96 -4.77
N LEU A 36 8.48 7.22 -4.72
CA LEU A 36 8.00 8.29 -5.60
C LEU A 36 8.33 8.01 -7.07
N ALA A 37 9.56 7.60 -7.36
CA ALA A 37 9.98 7.20 -8.70
C ALA A 37 9.16 6.00 -9.20
N GLY A 38 8.94 5.00 -8.36
CA GLY A 38 8.10 3.83 -8.66
C GLY A 38 6.65 4.21 -8.96
N SER A 39 6.07 5.14 -8.21
CA SER A 39 4.73 5.68 -8.48
C SER A 39 4.67 6.41 -9.83
N ALA A 40 5.67 7.24 -10.15
CA ALA A 40 5.78 7.92 -11.43
C ALA A 40 5.95 6.93 -12.61
N LEU A 41 6.78 5.89 -12.43
CA LEU A 41 6.94 4.82 -13.42
C LEU A 41 5.64 4.04 -13.63
N LEU A 42 4.91 3.71 -12.57
CA LEU A 42 3.59 3.08 -12.68
C LEU A 42 2.59 3.96 -13.39
N TRP A 43 2.61 5.28 -13.14
CA TRP A 43 1.79 6.23 -13.86
C TRP A 43 2.11 6.23 -15.36
N VAL A 44 3.38 6.34 -15.74
CA VAL A 44 3.78 6.25 -17.15
C VAL A 44 3.39 4.89 -17.74
N TYR A 45 3.59 3.79 -17.02
CA TYR A 45 3.25 2.46 -17.49
C TYR A 45 1.73 2.28 -17.71
N LEU A 46 0.90 2.80 -16.83
CA LEU A 46 -0.55 2.69 -16.95
C LEU A 46 -1.10 3.58 -18.08
N PHE A 47 -0.60 4.81 -18.23
CA PHE A 47 -1.17 5.80 -19.15
C PHE A 47 -0.49 5.89 -20.51
N ARG A 48 0.78 5.46 -20.66
CA ARG A 48 1.52 5.56 -21.93
C ARG A 48 1.81 4.23 -22.62
N THR A 49 1.65 3.07 -21.97
CA THR A 49 1.97 1.77 -22.58
C THR A 49 0.72 0.97 -22.97
N ARG A 50 0.80 0.27 -24.12
CA ARG A 50 -0.27 -0.63 -24.61
C ARG A 50 -0.60 -1.75 -23.63
N SER A 51 0.39 -2.29 -22.91
CA SER A 51 0.18 -3.32 -21.89
C SER A 51 -0.62 -2.79 -20.70
N GLY A 52 -0.38 -1.55 -20.28
CA GLY A 52 -1.15 -0.86 -19.24
C GLY A 52 -2.61 -0.64 -19.66
N PHE A 53 -2.83 -0.23 -20.91
CA PHE A 53 -4.19 -0.10 -21.47
C PHE A 53 -4.91 -1.46 -21.53
N ALA A 54 -4.22 -2.51 -21.98
CA ALA A 54 -4.76 -3.87 -22.00
C ALA A 54 -5.16 -4.36 -20.60
N GLN A 55 -4.42 -3.97 -19.56
CA GLN A 55 -4.75 -4.28 -18.16
C GLN A 55 -5.99 -3.51 -17.67
N GLN A 56 -6.13 -2.23 -18.00
CA GLN A 56 -7.31 -1.44 -17.64
C GLN A 56 -8.58 -1.97 -18.32
N VAL A 57 -8.51 -2.21 -19.64
CA VAL A 57 -9.64 -2.75 -20.41
C VAL A 57 -9.97 -4.18 -19.97
N GLY A 58 -8.95 -5.00 -19.69
CA GLY A 58 -9.12 -6.35 -19.16
C GLY A 58 -9.83 -6.39 -17.80
N GLY A 59 -9.59 -5.39 -16.94
CA GLY A 59 -10.24 -5.27 -15.63
C GLY A 59 -11.68 -4.76 -15.70
N LEU A 60 -11.98 -3.82 -16.61
CA LEU A 60 -13.32 -3.24 -16.76
C LEU A 60 -14.29 -4.14 -17.53
N ALA A 61 -13.82 -4.75 -18.62
CA ALA A 61 -14.65 -5.53 -19.52
C ALA A 61 -13.86 -6.69 -20.15
N PRO A 62 -13.74 -7.86 -19.47
CA PRO A 62 -12.96 -8.99 -19.96
C PRO A 62 -13.47 -9.54 -21.30
N ALA A 63 -14.77 -9.42 -21.58
CA ALA A 63 -15.34 -9.77 -22.88
C ALA A 63 -14.85 -8.82 -23.99
N ALA A 64 -14.89 -7.50 -23.75
CA ALA A 64 -14.41 -6.50 -24.71
C ALA A 64 -12.89 -6.62 -24.95
N ALA A 65 -12.12 -6.93 -23.90
CA ALA A 65 -10.69 -7.17 -24.01
C ALA A 65 -10.36 -8.36 -24.94
N ARG A 66 -11.15 -9.46 -24.85
CA ARG A 66 -11.02 -10.61 -25.75
C ARG A 66 -11.40 -10.26 -27.19
N TYR A 67 -12.45 -9.47 -27.40
CA TYR A 67 -12.83 -8.99 -28.72
C TYR A 67 -11.76 -8.06 -29.33
N ALA A 68 -11.08 -7.26 -28.52
CA ALA A 68 -9.98 -6.39 -28.95
C ALA A 68 -8.65 -7.15 -29.16
N GLY A 69 -8.62 -8.48 -29.01
CA GLY A 69 -7.42 -9.30 -29.22
C GLY A 69 -6.41 -9.28 -28.07
N PHE A 70 -6.76 -8.73 -26.91
CA PHE A 70 -5.88 -8.76 -25.74
C PHE A 70 -5.94 -10.12 -25.03
N SER A 71 -4.76 -10.73 -24.84
CA SER A 71 -4.66 -11.97 -24.07
C SER A 71 -4.86 -11.70 -22.57
N SER A 72 -6.02 -12.06 -22.02
CA SER A 72 -6.31 -11.91 -20.59
C SER A 72 -5.29 -12.61 -19.68
N ARG A 73 -4.75 -13.76 -20.13
CA ARG A 73 -3.72 -14.51 -19.39
C ARG A 73 -2.42 -13.72 -19.24
N ALA A 74 -1.93 -13.08 -20.31
CA ALA A 74 -0.70 -12.30 -20.23
C ALA A 74 -0.89 -11.06 -19.35
N ALA A 75 -2.03 -10.37 -19.46
CA ALA A 75 -2.35 -9.21 -18.64
C ALA A 75 -2.41 -9.54 -17.13
N LEU A 76 -2.91 -10.73 -16.80
CA LEU A 76 -2.92 -11.27 -15.43
C LEU A 76 -1.50 -11.55 -14.92
N TRP A 77 -0.68 -12.25 -15.71
CA TRP A 77 0.71 -12.54 -15.35
C TRP A 77 1.55 -11.28 -15.18
N THR A 78 1.42 -10.30 -16.08
CA THR A 78 2.13 -9.02 -15.94
C THR A 78 1.67 -8.27 -14.69
N ALA A 79 0.37 -8.33 -14.34
CA ALA A 79 -0.13 -7.71 -13.11
C ALA A 79 0.47 -8.38 -11.87
N LEU A 80 0.47 -9.71 -11.81
CA LEU A 80 1.05 -10.47 -10.71
C LEU A 80 2.54 -10.21 -10.54
N LEU A 81 3.31 -10.24 -11.64
CA LEU A 81 4.76 -10.04 -11.58
C LEU A 81 5.12 -8.61 -11.15
N ILE A 82 4.43 -7.59 -11.68
CA ILE A 82 4.68 -6.19 -11.32
C ILE A 82 4.29 -5.93 -9.86
N SER A 83 3.11 -6.40 -9.43
CA SER A 83 2.65 -6.23 -8.04
C SER A 83 3.52 -6.98 -7.03
N GLY A 84 3.88 -8.23 -7.33
CA GLY A 84 4.79 -9.03 -6.49
C GLY A 84 6.18 -8.41 -6.40
N GLY A 85 6.74 -7.97 -7.53
CA GLY A 85 8.05 -7.31 -7.57
C GLY A 85 8.06 -5.99 -6.79
N THR A 86 7.03 -5.16 -6.95
CA THR A 86 6.92 -3.89 -6.21
C THR A 86 6.67 -4.10 -4.71
N ALA A 87 5.86 -5.09 -4.32
CA ALA A 87 5.66 -5.45 -2.92
C ALA A 87 6.94 -6.00 -2.27
N GLY A 88 7.69 -6.84 -2.99
CA GLY A 88 8.99 -7.35 -2.54
C GLY A 88 10.02 -6.24 -2.37
N LEU A 89 10.11 -5.31 -3.33
CA LEU A 89 10.97 -4.13 -3.23
C LEU A 89 10.57 -3.25 -2.04
N ALA A 90 9.28 -3.00 -1.83
CA ALA A 90 8.81 -2.22 -0.69
C ALA A 90 9.21 -2.87 0.65
N GLY A 91 9.04 -4.19 0.79
CA GLY A 91 9.45 -4.93 1.98
C GLY A 91 10.97 -4.89 2.19
N ALA A 92 11.75 -5.06 1.13
CA ALA A 92 13.21 -4.97 1.21
C ALA A 92 13.69 -3.58 1.63
N LEU A 93 13.06 -2.52 1.12
CA LEU A 93 13.39 -1.13 1.47
C LEU A 93 13.03 -0.81 2.93
N GLU A 94 11.94 -1.38 3.46
CA GLU A 94 11.54 -1.21 4.86
C GLU A 94 12.49 -1.93 5.83
N VAL A 95 12.92 -3.14 5.47
CA VAL A 95 13.85 -3.93 6.29
C VAL A 95 15.26 -3.33 6.24
N ALA A 96 15.74 -2.93 5.05
CA ALA A 96 17.07 -2.37 4.86
C ALA A 96 17.20 -0.88 5.27
N GLY A 97 16.08 -0.17 5.44
CA GLY A 97 16.06 1.24 5.80
C GLY A 97 15.80 1.47 7.29
N PRO A 98 14.55 1.71 7.73
CA PRO A 98 14.24 2.10 9.11
C PRO A 98 14.56 1.03 10.16
N LEU A 99 14.34 -0.24 9.83
CA LEU A 99 14.49 -1.35 10.79
C LEU A 99 15.96 -1.70 11.01
N GLY A 100 16.78 -1.74 9.94
CA GLY A 100 18.22 -2.02 10.02
C GLY A 100 18.56 -3.44 10.52
N GLN A 101 17.56 -4.28 10.75
CA GLN A 101 17.66 -5.66 11.20
C GLN A 101 16.35 -6.38 10.89
N LEU A 102 16.40 -7.67 10.55
CA LEU A 102 15.21 -8.51 10.51
C LEU A 102 14.82 -8.86 11.95
N THR A 103 13.75 -8.23 12.43
CA THR A 103 13.01 -8.65 13.61
C THR A 103 11.87 -9.59 13.20
N PRO A 104 11.55 -10.64 13.99
CA PRO A 104 10.38 -11.51 13.77
C PRO A 104 9.07 -10.72 13.78
N TYR A 105 9.08 -9.58 14.45
CA TYR A 105 8.02 -8.59 14.42
C TYR A 105 8.22 -7.69 13.19
N VAL A 106 8.02 -8.24 12.00
CA VAL A 106 7.79 -7.42 10.81
C VAL A 106 6.42 -6.75 11.00
N PRO A 107 6.27 -5.44 10.78
CA PRO A 107 4.99 -4.76 10.97
C PRO A 107 3.88 -5.40 10.12
N ALA A 108 3.08 -6.26 10.76
CA ALA A 108 1.92 -6.89 10.15
C ALA A 108 0.79 -5.85 10.15
N GLY A 109 0.39 -5.39 8.96
CA GLY A 109 -0.73 -4.44 8.83
C GLY A 109 -0.64 -3.44 7.68
N TYR A 110 0.55 -3.19 7.13
CA TYR A 110 0.70 -2.25 6.00
C TYR A 110 -0.12 -2.66 4.76
N GLY A 111 -0.33 -3.96 4.53
CA GLY A 111 -1.21 -4.45 3.46
C GLY A 111 -2.67 -4.03 3.65
N PHE A 112 -3.21 -4.12 4.86
CA PHE A 112 -4.57 -3.66 5.15
C PHE A 112 -4.70 -2.14 5.00
N ALA A 113 -3.69 -1.40 5.46
CA ALA A 113 -3.65 0.04 5.25
C ALA A 113 -3.57 0.41 3.76
N ALA A 114 -2.84 -0.37 2.96
CA ALA A 114 -2.72 -0.15 1.52
C ALA A 114 -4.05 -0.34 0.77
N ILE A 115 -4.93 -1.23 1.24
CA ILE A 115 -6.30 -1.35 0.68
C ILE A 115 -7.04 -0.02 0.82
N ILE A 116 -6.98 0.59 2.01
CA ILE A 116 -7.63 1.88 2.28
C ILE A 116 -7.08 2.96 1.37
N VAL A 117 -5.75 3.06 1.27
CA VAL A 117 -5.05 4.01 0.39
C VAL A 117 -5.47 3.84 -1.08
N ALA A 118 -5.65 2.59 -1.54
CA ALA A 118 -6.07 2.31 -2.91
C ALA A 118 -7.50 2.81 -3.21
N TYR A 119 -8.43 2.64 -2.25
CA TYR A 119 -9.80 3.12 -2.37
C TYR A 119 -9.90 4.65 -2.27
N VAL A 120 -9.24 5.27 -1.28
CA VAL A 120 -9.21 6.73 -1.14
C VAL A 120 -8.58 7.38 -2.38
N GLY A 121 -7.51 6.78 -2.91
CA GLY A 121 -6.81 7.24 -4.10
C GLY A 121 -7.52 6.93 -5.43
N ARG A 122 -8.68 6.27 -5.41
CA ARG A 122 -9.47 5.85 -6.59
C ARG A 122 -8.64 5.14 -7.65
N LEU A 123 -7.69 4.28 -7.25
CA LEU A 123 -6.77 3.55 -8.13
C LEU A 123 -5.86 4.44 -9.02
N HIS A 124 -5.83 5.75 -8.80
CA HIS A 124 -4.96 6.66 -9.55
C HIS A 124 -3.61 6.80 -8.83
N PRO A 125 -2.44 6.62 -9.50
CA PRO A 125 -1.13 6.67 -8.86
C PRO A 125 -0.87 7.94 -8.04
N LEU A 126 -1.25 9.11 -8.58
CA LEU A 126 -1.12 10.39 -7.86
C LEU A 126 -2.04 10.46 -6.63
N GLY A 127 -3.26 9.92 -6.75
CA GLY A 127 -4.22 9.86 -5.64
C GLY A 127 -3.73 8.94 -4.53
N MET A 128 -3.05 7.84 -4.88
CA MET A 128 -2.46 6.92 -3.92
C MET A 128 -1.33 7.56 -3.12
N VAL A 129 -0.50 8.42 -3.72
CA VAL A 129 0.56 9.15 -2.99
C VAL A 129 -0.04 10.09 -1.95
N LEU A 130 -1.03 10.89 -2.32
CA LEU A 130 -1.71 11.79 -1.39
C LEU A 130 -2.45 11.02 -0.28
N SER A 131 -3.10 9.92 -0.64
CA SER A 131 -3.81 9.05 0.30
C SER A 131 -2.86 8.34 1.27
N ALA A 132 -1.67 7.96 0.82
CA ALA A 132 -0.64 7.37 1.68
C ALA A 132 -0.13 8.36 2.73
N ILE A 133 0.01 9.65 2.39
CA ILE A 133 0.37 10.71 3.34
C ILE A 133 -0.73 10.85 4.40
N LEU A 134 -1.99 10.96 3.97
CA LEU A 134 -3.14 11.02 4.88
C LEU A 134 -3.16 9.80 5.82
N MET A 135 -2.97 8.60 5.26
CA MET A 135 -2.97 7.36 6.03
C MET A 135 -1.80 7.31 7.02
N SER A 136 -0.62 7.81 6.65
CA SER A 136 0.53 7.94 7.55
C SER A 136 0.23 8.87 8.72
N MET A 137 -0.46 9.99 8.48
CA MET A 137 -0.92 10.89 9.54
C MET A 137 -1.88 10.20 10.51
N PHE A 138 -2.83 9.41 10.01
CA PHE A 138 -3.72 8.61 10.85
C PHE A 138 -2.97 7.56 11.68
N TYR A 139 -1.96 6.92 11.09
CA TYR A 139 -1.16 5.90 11.78
C TYR A 139 -0.37 6.52 12.94
N ILE A 140 0.39 7.58 12.66
CA ILE A 140 1.20 8.28 13.67
C ILE A 140 0.29 8.93 14.72
N GLY A 141 -0.83 9.54 14.31
CA GLY A 141 -1.82 10.08 15.23
C GLY A 141 -2.42 9.02 16.15
N GLY A 142 -2.71 7.83 15.62
CA GLY A 142 -3.19 6.68 16.38
C GLY A 142 -2.14 6.15 17.37
N GLU A 143 -0.87 6.05 16.95
CA GLU A 143 0.24 5.67 17.83
C GLU A 143 0.44 6.69 18.97
N LEU A 144 0.36 7.98 18.67
CA LEU A 144 0.44 9.05 19.66
C LEU A 144 -0.74 9.01 20.64
N ALA A 145 -1.96 8.76 20.16
CA ALA A 145 -3.13 8.57 21.00
C ALA A 145 -2.97 7.35 21.92
N GLN A 146 -2.47 6.23 21.38
CA GLN A 146 -2.10 5.06 22.18
C GLN A 146 -1.08 5.40 23.27
N SER A 147 0.00 6.09 22.91
CA SER A 147 1.09 6.38 23.84
C SER A 147 0.70 7.39 24.92
N ARG A 148 -0.07 8.42 24.59
CA ARG A 148 -0.42 9.49 25.53
C ARG A 148 -1.66 9.19 26.36
N LEU A 149 -2.67 8.54 25.79
CA LEU A 149 -3.95 8.25 26.44
C LEU A 149 -4.03 6.82 26.97
N GLY A 150 -2.96 6.02 26.83
CA GLY A 150 -2.91 4.63 27.29
C GLY A 150 -3.87 3.70 26.54
N LEU A 151 -4.27 4.06 25.32
CA LEU A 151 -5.28 3.33 24.58
C LEU A 151 -4.76 2.00 23.98
N PRO A 152 -5.58 0.94 23.96
CA PRO A 152 -5.23 -0.33 23.33
C PRO A 152 -4.92 -0.20 21.84
N LYS A 153 -3.97 -1.01 21.33
CA LYS A 153 -3.57 -1.06 19.90
C LYS A 153 -4.76 -1.28 18.96
N SER A 154 -5.76 -2.03 19.44
CA SER A 154 -6.95 -2.41 18.68
C SER A 154 -7.78 -1.21 18.23
N ILE A 155 -7.70 -0.07 18.94
CA ILE A 155 -8.45 1.14 18.60
C ILE A 155 -7.99 1.71 17.25
N THR A 156 -6.67 1.75 16.99
CA THR A 156 -6.15 2.21 15.71
C THR A 156 -6.66 1.35 14.55
N GLY A 157 -6.68 0.02 14.72
CA GLY A 157 -7.25 -0.90 13.73
C GLY A 157 -8.76 -0.72 13.53
N ALA A 158 -9.51 -0.48 14.61
CA ALA A 158 -10.95 -0.20 14.53
C ALA A 158 -11.23 1.10 13.75
N PHE A 159 -10.44 2.16 13.96
CA PHE A 159 -10.56 3.40 13.18
C PHE A 159 -10.24 3.19 11.71
N GLN A 160 -9.22 2.39 11.37
CA GLN A 160 -8.90 2.06 9.98
C GLN A 160 -10.05 1.31 9.30
N GLY A 161 -10.62 0.32 9.98
CA GLY A 161 -11.79 -0.43 9.48
C GLY A 161 -13.03 0.45 9.32
N LEU A 162 -13.31 1.31 10.30
CA LEU A 162 -14.43 2.25 10.25
C LEU A 162 -14.27 3.27 9.11
N LEU A 163 -13.06 3.78 8.89
CA LEU A 163 -12.76 4.70 7.78
C LEU A 163 -13.03 4.02 6.44
N LEU A 164 -12.50 2.82 6.23
CA LEU A 164 -12.74 2.05 5.01
C LEU A 164 -14.24 1.77 4.82
N PHE A 165 -14.92 1.33 5.87
CA PHE A 165 -16.35 1.04 5.84
C PHE A 165 -17.17 2.28 5.49
N ALA A 166 -16.90 3.41 6.13
CA ALA A 166 -17.60 4.67 5.85
C ALA A 166 -17.34 5.13 4.41
N LEU A 167 -16.11 5.00 3.90
CA LEU A 167 -15.78 5.37 2.53
C LEU A 167 -16.51 4.49 1.52
N LEU A 168 -16.45 3.16 1.68
CA LEU A 168 -17.21 2.23 0.83
C LEU A 168 -18.72 2.44 0.93
N ALA A 169 -19.25 2.68 2.13
CA ALA A 169 -20.66 2.98 2.31
C ALA A 169 -21.05 4.26 1.56
N CYS A 170 -20.28 5.34 1.69
CA CYS A 170 -20.52 6.57 0.92
C CYS A 170 -20.42 6.33 -0.59
N ASP A 171 -19.38 5.64 -1.08
CA ASP A 171 -19.20 5.37 -2.52
C ASP A 171 -20.34 4.51 -3.09
N THR A 172 -20.80 3.51 -2.34
CA THR A 172 -21.95 2.69 -2.73
C THR A 172 -23.25 3.48 -2.72
N LEU A 173 -23.50 4.33 -1.71
CA LEU A 173 -24.71 5.18 -1.67
C LEU A 173 -24.73 6.25 -2.77
N VAL A 174 -23.56 6.74 -3.20
CA VAL A 174 -23.44 7.69 -4.32
C VAL A 174 -23.76 7.00 -5.65
N ASN A 175 -23.24 5.79 -5.86
CA ASN A 175 -23.43 5.06 -7.12
C ASN A 175 -24.77 4.31 -7.20
N TYR A 176 -25.35 3.92 -6.06
CA TYR A 176 -26.59 3.15 -5.99
C TYR A 176 -27.64 3.87 -5.12
N ARG A 177 -28.80 4.19 -5.73
CA ARG A 177 -29.96 4.67 -4.98
C ARG A 177 -30.65 3.49 -4.29
N ILE A 178 -30.85 3.61 -2.98
CA ILE A 178 -31.61 2.64 -2.19
C ILE A 178 -33.06 2.65 -2.68
N ARG A 179 -33.45 1.60 -3.41
CA ARG A 179 -34.86 1.32 -3.76
C ARG A 179 -35.38 0.24 -2.83
N PHE A 180 -36.24 0.62 -1.88
CA PHE A 180 -37.05 -0.35 -1.15
C PHE A 180 -38.10 -0.92 -2.10
N GLY A 181 -37.86 -2.14 -2.61
CA GLY A 181 -38.88 -2.90 -3.32
C GLY A 181 -39.94 -3.36 -2.33
N LYS A 182 -41.23 -3.11 -2.60
CA LYS A 182 -42.30 -3.85 -1.93
C LYS A 182 -42.09 -5.32 -2.26
N ALA A 183 -41.76 -6.13 -1.24
CA ALA A 183 -41.88 -7.58 -1.34
C ALA A 183 -43.31 -7.89 -1.78
N ARG A 184 -43.44 -8.58 -2.91
CA ARG A 184 -44.72 -9.00 -3.46
C ARG A 184 -44.92 -10.48 -3.15
#